data_AF-A0A966DTK0-F1
#
_entry.id   AF-A0A966DTK0-F1
#
_cell.length_a   1.000
_cell.length_b   1.000
_cell.length_c   1.000
_cell.angle_alpha   90.00
_cell.angle_beta   90.00
_cell.angle_gamma   90.00
#
_symmetry.space_group_name_H-M   'P 1'
#
loop_
_entity.id
_entity.type
_entity.pdbx_description
1 polymer ?
#
loop_
_entity_poly.entity_id
_entity_poly.type
_entity_poly.pdbx_seq_one_letter_code
_entity_poly.pdbx_strand_id
1 'polypeptide(L)'
;MGYKSLQACITDLEKHGHLIRIKEEVDPHLEMAAIHLRVYEQQGPALLFEKVKGSKFPAVSNLFGTLERSEFIFRDTLPKIKTLVGIKTDPMKALKNPLKYANVGLTALSALPMKVSSSHIKNFEKTTVSALPQIVNWPMDGGPFVTMPQVYTEDADKPGIMNANLGMYRIQLGGNDYVQDREIGLHYQLHRGIGVHQTKANAKGQPLKVSIFVGGPPSHPVAAVMPLPEGLSEMTFAGALGNRRFRYFYDPEGFCMSADADFVITGTVMPHENKPEGPFGDHLGYYSLTHPFPLMKVHNVYHKKDAIWSFTVVGRPPQEDTSFGALIHEITGSALPKEIPGLHAVNAVDAAGVHPLLFATGSERYTPYIKERKPQEILTIANHILGKNQLSLAKYLFIAAQEDDPKLNVNDIYGFLKHCLERIDLTRDLHFYTKTTIDTLDYSGSGLNSGSKVALTVAGDVKRELIADLPSGFTLPEMFTDYKLAMPGVLAIKAPKYQLELETEKQIALLNDHVKTINLNGLPLMVLCDDAQFTAANINNLVWVTFTRSNPSHDIFGINSFIEHKHWGCTGPLIIDARMKPHHAPELIKDPEVEKRVDELVKKGII
;
A
#
# COMPACT_ATOMS: atom_id res chain seq x y z
N MET A 1 -9.81 27.94 -0.63
CA MET A 1 -9.03 28.35 0.55
C MET A 1 -8.14 27.18 0.93
N GLY A 2 -6.84 27.41 1.12
CA GLY A 2 -5.94 26.36 1.64
C GLY A 2 -5.96 26.34 3.16
N TYR A 3 -5.89 25.16 3.79
CA TYR A 3 -5.75 25.07 5.24
C TYR A 3 -4.38 25.60 5.69
N LYS A 4 -4.36 26.39 6.77
CA LYS A 4 -3.12 26.96 7.34
C LYS A 4 -2.46 26.04 8.38
N SER A 5 -3.21 25.10 8.93
CA SER A 5 -2.78 24.17 9.97
C SER A 5 -3.71 22.95 9.98
N LEU A 6 -3.33 21.91 10.73
CA LEU A 6 -4.19 20.74 10.97
C LEU A 6 -5.47 21.13 11.73
N GLN A 7 -5.34 21.97 12.76
CA GLN A 7 -6.47 22.50 13.52
C GLN A 7 -7.51 23.19 12.62
N ALA A 8 -7.07 23.93 11.59
CA ALA A 8 -7.97 24.58 10.64
C ALA A 8 -8.75 23.55 9.79
N CYS A 9 -8.11 22.44 9.41
CA CYS A 9 -8.76 21.32 8.72
C CYS A 9 -9.80 20.65 9.63
N ILE A 10 -9.40 20.28 10.85
CA ILE A 10 -10.29 19.64 11.84
C ILE A 10 -11.54 20.48 12.10
N THR A 11 -11.37 21.79 12.30
CA THR A 11 -12.49 22.71 12.55
C THR A 11 -13.46 22.75 11.36
N ASP A 12 -12.94 22.70 10.13
CA ASP A 12 -13.75 22.72 8.92
C ASP A 12 -14.47 21.37 8.70
N LEU A 13 -13.80 20.25 8.95
CA LEU A 13 -14.42 18.92 8.90
C LEU A 13 -15.54 18.78 9.92
N GLU A 14 -15.32 19.24 11.17
CA GLU A 14 -16.34 19.23 12.22
C GLU A 14 -17.57 20.05 11.82
N LYS A 15 -17.35 21.26 11.31
CA LYS A 15 -18.43 22.15 10.87
C LYS A 15 -19.32 21.52 9.77
N HIS A 16 -18.76 20.63 8.96
CA HIS A 16 -19.45 20.00 7.84
C HIS A 16 -19.83 18.53 8.11
N GLY A 17 -19.75 18.07 9.36
CA GLY A 17 -20.17 16.71 9.74
C GLY A 17 -19.21 15.60 9.31
N HIS A 18 -17.98 15.94 8.89
CA HIS A 18 -16.95 14.98 8.51
C HIS A 18 -16.02 14.58 9.67
N LEU A 19 -16.26 15.09 10.89
CA LEU A 19 -15.45 14.78 12.06
C LEU A 19 -16.31 14.63 13.32
N ILE A 20 -15.96 13.66 14.16
CA ILE A 20 -16.49 13.53 15.53
C ILE A 20 -15.37 13.65 16.56
N ARG A 21 -15.74 14.09 17.77
CA ARG A 21 -14.84 14.25 18.91
C ARG A 21 -15.07 13.16 19.93
N ILE A 22 -14.01 12.43 20.27
CA ILE A 22 -13.99 11.45 21.35
C ILE A 22 -13.44 12.15 22.59
N LYS A 23 -14.34 12.48 23.53
CA LYS A 23 -14.05 13.27 24.75
C LYS A 23 -13.55 12.43 25.93
N GLU A 24 -13.83 11.14 25.88
CA GLU A 24 -13.34 10.17 26.85
C GLU A 24 -11.84 10.00 26.72
N GLU A 25 -11.19 9.61 27.80
CA GLU A 25 -9.78 9.19 27.75
C GLU A 25 -9.70 7.82 27.07
N VAL A 26 -8.86 7.73 26.04
CA VAL A 26 -8.67 6.49 25.26
C VAL A 26 -7.21 6.05 25.37
N ASP A 27 -7.00 4.73 25.49
CA ASP A 27 -5.68 4.14 25.56
C ASP A 27 -5.02 4.13 24.16
N PRO A 28 -3.82 4.73 23.99
CA PRO A 28 -3.11 4.66 22.72
C PRO A 28 -2.58 3.24 22.41
N HIS A 29 -2.56 2.34 23.39
CA HIS A 29 -2.27 0.93 23.15
C HIS A 29 -3.54 0.20 22.67
N LEU A 30 -3.59 -0.08 21.36
CA LEU A 30 -4.61 -0.85 20.64
C LEU A 30 -6.00 -0.21 20.56
N GLU A 31 -6.48 0.45 21.61
CA GLU A 31 -7.86 0.93 21.68
C GLU A 31 -8.15 2.05 20.68
N MET A 32 -7.27 3.06 20.58
CA MET A 32 -7.39 4.10 19.53
C MET A 32 -7.40 3.51 18.11
N ALA A 33 -6.60 2.47 17.88
CA ALA A 33 -6.52 1.80 16.59
C ALA A 33 -7.77 0.98 16.29
N ALA A 34 -8.28 0.23 17.27
CA ALA A 34 -9.52 -0.54 17.15
C ALA A 34 -10.73 0.36 16.86
N ILE A 35 -10.83 1.51 17.53
CA ILE A 35 -11.85 2.52 17.25
C ILE A 35 -11.73 3.03 15.80
N HIS A 36 -10.52 3.41 15.38
CA HIS A 36 -10.25 3.87 14.02
C HIS A 36 -10.68 2.82 12.98
N LEU A 37 -10.26 1.57 13.15
CA LEU A 37 -10.59 0.47 12.24
C LEU A 37 -12.11 0.28 12.14
N ARG A 38 -12.82 0.30 13.27
CA ARG A 38 -14.29 0.14 13.28
C ARG A 38 -15.00 1.27 12.55
N VAL A 39 -14.54 2.51 12.75
CA VAL A 39 -15.12 3.68 12.08
C VAL A 39 -14.79 3.65 10.58
N TYR A 40 -13.58 3.26 10.20
CA TYR A 40 -13.19 3.11 8.79
C TYR A 40 -14.03 2.03 8.08
N GLU A 41 -14.22 0.86 8.71
CA GLU A 41 -15.06 -0.23 8.17
C GLU A 41 -16.49 0.23 7.86
N GLN A 42 -17.01 1.22 8.60
CA GLN A 42 -18.33 1.83 8.39
C GLN A 42 -18.30 3.09 7.51
N GLN A 43 -17.16 3.39 6.85
CA GLN A 43 -16.94 4.60 6.06
C GLN A 43 -17.22 5.89 6.86
N GLY A 44 -16.94 5.86 8.16
CA GLY A 44 -17.28 6.92 9.10
C GLY A 44 -16.40 8.18 9.00
N PRO A 45 -16.69 9.18 9.85
CA PRO A 45 -15.99 10.46 9.88
C PRO A 45 -14.54 10.36 10.38
N ALA A 46 -13.79 11.45 10.25
CA ALA A 46 -12.52 11.63 10.95
C ALA A 46 -12.73 11.65 12.47
N LEU A 47 -11.71 11.25 13.22
CA LEU A 47 -11.79 11.10 14.68
C LEU A 47 -10.80 12.04 15.36
N LEU A 48 -11.30 12.93 16.23
CA LEU A 48 -10.45 13.70 17.14
C LEU A 48 -10.53 13.11 18.55
N PHE A 49 -9.45 12.49 19.01
CA PHE A 49 -9.27 12.03 20.38
C PHE A 49 -8.77 13.19 21.24
N GLU A 50 -9.63 13.72 22.11
CA GLU A 50 -9.28 14.90 22.92
C GLU A 50 -8.36 14.56 24.09
N LYS A 51 -8.44 13.32 24.60
CA LYS A 51 -7.68 12.83 25.74
C LYS A 51 -7.03 11.49 25.39
N VAL A 52 -5.73 11.52 25.18
CA VAL A 52 -4.93 10.32 24.97
C VAL A 52 -4.22 9.97 26.27
N LYS A 53 -4.49 8.78 26.80
CA LYS A 53 -3.89 8.33 28.06
C LYS A 53 -2.36 8.40 27.98
N GLY A 54 -1.74 9.02 28.99
CA GLY A 54 -0.28 9.17 29.05
C GLY A 54 0.32 10.26 28.15
N SER A 55 -0.49 11.00 27.38
CA SER A 55 -0.03 12.15 26.59
C SER A 55 -0.80 13.43 26.92
N LYS A 56 -0.11 14.57 26.85
CA LYS A 56 -0.75 15.90 26.98
C LYS A 56 -1.34 16.40 25.67
N PHE A 57 -1.16 15.66 24.58
CA PHE A 57 -1.55 16.08 23.24
C PHE A 57 -2.79 15.32 22.77
N PRO A 58 -3.77 16.00 22.15
CA PRO A 58 -4.83 15.33 21.42
C PRO A 58 -4.28 14.66 20.17
N ALA A 59 -5.02 13.70 19.63
CA ALA A 59 -4.66 13.01 18.40
C ALA A 59 -5.83 12.96 17.43
N VAL A 60 -5.53 12.96 16.13
CA VAL A 60 -6.52 12.84 15.06
C VAL A 60 -6.17 11.67 14.15
N SER A 61 -7.18 10.92 13.72
CA SER A 61 -7.03 9.88 12.71
C SER A 61 -8.20 9.85 11.74
N ASN A 62 -8.08 9.00 10.72
CA ASN A 62 -9.12 8.81 9.71
C ASN A 62 -9.43 10.09 8.92
N LEU A 63 -8.46 11.01 8.81
CA LEU A 63 -8.61 12.28 8.09
C LEU A 63 -8.95 12.04 6.61
N PHE A 64 -8.31 11.05 6.00
CA PHE A 64 -8.39 10.71 4.59
C PHE A 64 -9.19 9.42 4.34
N GLY A 65 -9.77 8.78 5.35
CA GLY A 65 -10.39 7.45 5.21
C GLY A 65 -11.65 7.34 4.36
N THR A 66 -12.05 8.39 3.63
CA THR A 66 -12.94 8.26 2.48
C THR A 66 -12.43 9.14 1.34
N LEU A 67 -12.68 8.71 0.09
CA LEU A 67 -12.38 9.53 -1.07
C LEU A 67 -13.15 10.84 -1.04
N GLU A 68 -14.45 10.79 -0.70
CA GLU A 68 -15.30 11.99 -0.58
C GLU A 68 -14.70 13.01 0.40
N ARG A 69 -14.28 12.58 1.59
CA ARG A 69 -13.65 13.47 2.58
C ARG A 69 -12.32 14.01 2.08
N SER A 70 -11.53 13.19 1.39
CA SER A 70 -10.28 13.64 0.76
C SER A 70 -10.53 14.70 -0.32
N GLU A 71 -11.54 14.51 -1.17
CA GLU A 71 -11.97 15.52 -2.14
C GLU A 71 -12.48 16.79 -1.47
N PHE A 72 -13.23 16.65 -0.37
CA PHE A 72 -13.68 17.79 0.44
C PHE A 72 -12.51 18.58 1.02
N ILE A 73 -11.49 17.91 1.57
CA ILE A 73 -10.27 18.54 2.10
C ILE A 73 -9.57 19.38 1.01
N PHE A 74 -9.54 18.89 -0.23
CA PHE A 74 -8.86 19.55 -1.34
C PHE A 74 -9.80 20.25 -2.33
N ARG A 75 -11.08 20.48 -1.99
CA ARG A 75 -12.13 20.95 -2.91
C ARG A 75 -11.78 22.21 -3.70
N ASP A 76 -10.99 23.10 -3.09
CA ASP A 76 -10.59 24.38 -3.69
C ASP A 76 -9.37 24.30 -4.62
N THR A 77 -8.62 23.19 -4.57
CA THR A 77 -7.34 23.02 -5.25
C THR A 77 -7.33 21.83 -6.18
N LEU A 78 -8.09 20.78 -5.89
CA LEU A 78 -8.15 19.53 -6.64
C LEU A 78 -8.44 19.76 -8.15
N PRO A 79 -9.45 20.57 -8.56
CA PRO A 79 -9.67 20.86 -9.98
C PRO A 79 -8.48 21.56 -10.67
N LYS A 80 -7.78 22.43 -9.93
CA LYS A 80 -6.60 23.16 -10.45
C LYS A 80 -5.40 22.23 -10.59
N ILE A 81 -5.18 21.34 -9.63
CA ILE A 81 -4.11 20.35 -9.68
C ILE A 81 -4.35 19.35 -10.81
N LYS A 82 -5.56 18.81 -10.96
CA LYS A 82 -5.93 17.96 -12.11
C LYS A 82 -5.64 18.65 -13.44
N THR A 83 -5.94 19.96 -13.53
CA THR A 83 -5.63 20.76 -14.72
C THR A 83 -4.12 20.88 -14.95
N LEU A 84 -3.33 21.15 -13.91
CA LEU A 84 -1.86 21.25 -13.98
C LEU A 84 -1.21 19.93 -14.41
N VAL A 85 -1.61 18.82 -13.81
CA VAL A 85 -1.11 17.49 -14.21
C VAL A 85 -1.50 17.21 -15.66
N GLY A 86 -2.74 17.52 -16.04
CA GLY A 86 -3.21 17.40 -17.42
C GLY A 86 -2.34 18.15 -18.44
N ILE A 87 -1.89 19.37 -18.13
CA ILE A 87 -0.98 20.15 -19.00
C ILE A 87 0.39 19.48 -19.13
N LYS A 88 0.97 19.02 -18.02
CA LYS A 88 2.27 18.34 -18.05
C LYS A 88 2.22 17.09 -18.95
N THR A 89 1.10 16.37 -18.94
CA THR A 89 0.91 15.18 -19.78
C THR A 89 0.58 15.48 -21.24
N ASP A 90 0.08 16.68 -21.57
CA ASP A 90 -0.26 17.10 -22.93
C ASP A 90 -0.14 18.64 -23.06
N PRO A 91 1.06 19.13 -23.39
CA PRO A 91 1.33 20.58 -23.49
C PRO A 91 0.47 21.29 -24.54
N MET A 92 -0.05 20.57 -25.55
CA MET A 92 -0.90 21.14 -26.60
C MET A 92 -2.25 21.61 -26.06
N LYS A 93 -2.73 21.04 -24.93
CA LYS A 93 -3.96 21.52 -24.27
C LYS A 93 -3.82 22.97 -23.78
N ALA A 94 -2.63 23.35 -23.31
CA ALA A 94 -2.34 24.72 -22.88
C ALA A 94 -2.48 25.74 -24.03
N LEU A 95 -2.01 25.36 -25.22
CA LEU A 95 -2.03 26.19 -26.42
C LEU A 95 -3.45 26.39 -26.97
N LYS A 96 -4.32 25.39 -26.81
CA LYS A 96 -5.71 25.42 -27.32
C LYS A 96 -6.69 26.21 -26.43
N ASN A 97 -6.40 26.40 -25.14
CA ASN A 97 -7.32 27.07 -24.19
C ASN A 97 -6.63 28.07 -23.24
N PRO A 98 -5.90 29.09 -23.73
CA PRO A 98 -5.01 29.94 -22.93
C PRO A 98 -5.69 30.65 -21.75
N LEU A 99 -6.94 31.10 -21.90
CA LEU A 99 -7.70 31.78 -20.85
C LEU A 99 -8.03 30.87 -19.65
N LYS A 100 -8.24 29.56 -19.89
CA LYS A 100 -8.48 28.58 -18.82
C LYS A 100 -7.26 28.42 -17.90
N TYR A 101 -6.06 28.72 -18.42
CA TYR A 101 -4.78 28.52 -17.73
C TYR A 101 -4.24 29.78 -17.05
N ALA A 102 -4.79 30.97 -17.34
CA ALA A 102 -4.42 32.21 -16.65
C ALA A 102 -4.70 32.13 -15.12
N ASN A 103 -5.82 31.51 -14.73
CA ASN A 103 -6.18 31.29 -13.31
C ASN A 103 -5.29 30.23 -12.62
N VAL A 104 -4.52 29.44 -13.37
CA VAL A 104 -3.59 28.45 -12.84
C VAL A 104 -2.25 29.10 -12.45
N GLY A 105 -1.86 30.22 -13.09
CA GLY A 105 -0.62 30.94 -12.79
C GLY A 105 -0.50 31.41 -11.34
N LEU A 106 -1.61 31.77 -10.68
CA LEU A 106 -1.65 32.08 -9.25
C LEU A 106 -1.31 30.87 -8.35
N THR A 107 -1.61 29.66 -8.80
CA THR A 107 -1.27 28.41 -8.08
C THR A 107 0.24 28.10 -8.17
N ALA A 108 0.92 28.58 -9.22
CA ALA A 108 2.38 28.46 -9.33
C ALA A 108 3.10 29.29 -8.27
N LEU A 109 2.51 30.43 -7.85
CA LEU A 109 3.08 31.25 -6.77
C LEU A 109 3.01 30.56 -5.40
N SER A 110 2.00 29.73 -5.14
CA SER A 110 1.92 28.95 -3.89
C SER A 110 2.77 27.69 -3.92
N ALA A 111 3.21 27.24 -5.10
CA ALA A 111 4.02 26.04 -5.24
C ALA A 111 5.43 26.24 -4.66
N LEU A 112 6.09 27.38 -4.91
CA LEU A 112 7.47 27.57 -4.42
C LEU A 112 7.56 27.58 -2.89
N PRO A 113 8.45 26.79 -2.27
CA PRO A 113 8.69 26.85 -0.84
C PRO A 113 9.13 28.24 -0.37
N MET A 114 8.81 28.60 0.87
CA MET A 114 9.12 29.91 1.44
C MET A 114 9.95 29.79 2.71
N LYS A 115 11.19 30.27 2.67
CA LYS A 115 12.02 30.42 3.86
C LYS A 115 11.46 31.55 4.73
N VAL A 116 11.12 31.25 5.98
CA VAL A 116 10.67 32.23 6.96
C VAL A 116 11.78 32.55 7.96
N SER A 117 11.61 33.62 8.73
CA SER A 117 12.59 34.01 9.76
C SER A 117 12.76 32.92 10.81
N SER A 118 14.00 32.66 11.24
CA SER A 118 14.33 31.74 12.34
C SER A 118 13.64 32.09 13.67
N SER A 119 13.18 33.33 13.83
CA SER A 119 12.34 33.74 14.97
C SER A 119 11.04 32.95 15.13
N HIS A 120 10.59 32.24 14.07
CA HIS A 120 9.45 31.32 14.15
C HIS A 120 9.68 30.17 15.13
N ILE A 121 10.92 29.87 15.53
CA ILE A 121 11.22 28.91 16.60
C ILE A 121 10.48 29.25 17.90
N LYS A 122 10.16 30.54 18.15
CA LYS A 122 9.39 30.99 19.33
C LYS A 122 7.95 30.47 19.38
N ASN A 123 7.43 29.97 18.25
CA ASN A 123 6.11 29.34 18.17
C ASN A 123 6.15 27.85 18.55
N PHE A 124 7.34 27.32 18.84
CA PHE A 124 7.55 25.94 19.25
C PHE A 124 8.03 25.87 20.70
N GLU A 125 7.46 24.93 21.43
CA GLU A 125 7.93 24.47 22.74
C GLU A 125 8.69 23.15 22.57
N LYS A 126 9.45 22.75 23.60
CA LYS A 126 10.18 21.47 23.61
C LYS A 126 9.48 20.46 24.52
N THR A 127 9.53 19.20 24.13
CA THR A 127 9.05 18.06 24.92
C THR A 127 9.98 16.85 24.73
N THR A 128 9.54 15.66 25.14
CA THR A 128 10.27 14.39 25.01
C THR A 128 9.51 13.44 24.10
N VAL A 129 10.18 12.41 23.59
CA VAL A 129 9.55 11.38 22.74
C VAL A 129 8.47 10.64 23.53
N SER A 130 8.75 10.33 24.80
CA SER A 130 7.86 9.67 25.77
C SER A 130 6.56 10.45 26.07
N ALA A 131 6.55 11.77 25.84
CA ALA A 131 5.36 12.60 26.06
C ALA A 131 4.41 12.66 24.85
N LEU A 132 4.87 12.23 23.67
CA LEU A 132 4.04 12.13 22.46
C LEU A 132 3.02 10.98 22.61
N PRO A 133 1.90 11.00 21.88
CA PRO A 133 0.96 9.87 21.84
C PRO A 133 1.68 8.55 21.44
N GLN A 134 1.82 7.62 22.39
CA GLN A 134 2.51 6.35 22.21
C GLN A 134 1.58 5.30 21.58
N ILE A 135 1.19 5.51 20.32
CA ILE A 135 0.17 4.71 19.63
C ILE A 135 0.76 3.38 19.17
N VAL A 136 0.13 2.28 19.62
CA VAL A 136 0.42 0.90 19.22
C VAL A 136 -0.81 0.36 18.50
N ASN A 137 -0.66 -0.05 17.24
CA ASN A 137 -1.80 -0.39 16.40
C ASN A 137 -2.22 -1.85 16.55
N TRP A 138 -1.24 -2.75 16.65
CA TRP A 138 -1.46 -4.19 16.70
C TRP A 138 -0.79 -4.85 17.90
N PRO A 139 -1.35 -5.97 18.42
CA PRO A 139 -0.86 -6.57 19.66
C PRO A 139 0.61 -6.97 19.68
N MET A 140 1.20 -7.33 18.53
CA MET A 140 2.60 -7.74 18.43
C MET A 140 3.53 -6.66 17.86
N ASP A 141 3.04 -5.42 17.71
CA ASP A 141 3.91 -4.30 17.31
C ASP A 141 5.05 -4.14 18.34
N GLY A 142 6.29 -3.98 17.87
CA GLY A 142 7.50 -3.89 18.71
C GLY A 142 7.58 -2.64 19.58
N GLY A 143 6.63 -1.72 19.46
CA GLY A 143 6.53 -0.49 20.22
C GLY A 143 5.55 0.51 19.59
N PRO A 144 5.54 1.76 20.07
CA PRO A 144 4.71 2.82 19.50
C PRO A 144 5.29 3.34 18.18
N PHE A 145 4.42 3.61 17.20
CA PHE A 145 4.81 4.02 15.86
C PHE A 145 4.21 5.36 15.42
N VAL A 146 4.99 6.14 14.69
CA VAL A 146 4.48 7.25 13.86
C VAL A 146 4.11 6.68 12.49
N THR A 147 2.82 6.71 12.16
CA THR A 147 2.30 6.15 10.90
C THR A 147 2.06 7.18 9.81
N MET A 148 1.99 8.48 10.13
CA MET A 148 1.93 9.57 9.15
C MET A 148 3.12 10.55 9.23
N PRO A 149 4.38 10.08 9.33
CA PRO A 149 5.53 10.95 9.40
C PRO A 149 5.82 11.59 8.04
N GLN A 150 6.31 12.82 8.05
CA GLN A 150 6.90 13.47 6.88
C GLN A 150 8.40 13.61 7.16
N VAL A 151 9.18 12.65 6.68
CA VAL A 151 10.62 12.56 6.96
C VAL A 151 11.39 13.37 5.94
N TYR A 152 11.96 14.47 6.41
CA TYR A 152 12.75 15.41 5.64
C TYR A 152 14.25 15.14 5.76
N THR A 153 14.94 15.05 4.62
CA THR A 153 16.40 15.02 4.54
C THR A 153 16.90 15.83 3.34
N GLU A 154 18.10 16.40 3.44
CA GLU A 154 18.74 17.14 2.35
C GLU A 154 19.90 16.34 1.73
N ASP A 155 20.12 16.53 0.44
CA ASP A 155 21.26 15.95 -0.27
C ASP A 155 22.59 16.47 0.32
N ALA A 156 23.46 15.55 0.71
CA ALA A 156 24.78 15.84 1.27
C ALA A 156 25.74 16.59 0.32
N ASP A 157 25.52 16.52 -1.01
CA ASP A 157 26.30 17.23 -2.03
C ASP A 157 25.69 18.59 -2.39
N LYS A 158 24.36 18.69 -2.32
CA LYS A 158 23.59 19.86 -2.77
C LYS A 158 22.50 20.20 -1.76
N PRO A 159 22.86 20.65 -0.54
CA PRO A 159 21.88 20.92 0.50
C PRO A 159 20.90 22.01 0.08
N GLY A 160 19.74 22.02 0.71
CA GLY A 160 18.66 22.97 0.48
C GLY A 160 17.34 22.32 0.05
N ILE A 161 16.26 23.02 0.37
CA ILE A 161 14.88 22.51 0.26
C ILE A 161 14.48 22.03 -1.14
N MET A 162 15.06 22.57 -2.21
CA MET A 162 14.71 22.15 -3.57
C MET A 162 15.34 20.82 -3.97
N ASN A 163 16.38 20.37 -3.27
CA ASN A 163 17.02 19.06 -3.43
C ASN A 163 16.75 18.16 -2.22
N ALA A 164 15.79 18.51 -1.37
CA ALA A 164 15.40 17.68 -0.25
C ALA A 164 14.43 16.58 -0.69
N ASN A 165 14.39 15.53 0.12
CA ASN A 165 13.40 14.47 0.06
C ASN A 165 12.43 14.67 1.23
N LEU A 166 11.13 14.60 0.97
CA LEU A 166 10.11 14.47 1.99
C LEU A 166 9.33 13.17 1.76
N GLY A 167 9.56 12.17 2.60
CA GLY A 167 8.94 10.85 2.42
C GLY A 167 8.18 10.39 3.65
N MET A 168 7.15 9.56 3.44
CA MET A 168 6.45 8.89 4.53
C MET A 168 7.12 7.54 4.85
N TYR A 169 7.90 7.52 5.94
CA TYR A 169 8.65 6.35 6.40
C TYR A 169 8.32 6.11 7.87
N ARG A 170 7.75 4.94 8.23
CA ARG A 170 7.31 4.68 9.60
C ARG A 170 8.47 4.83 10.60
N ILE A 171 8.14 5.34 11.78
CA ILE A 171 9.11 5.65 12.84
C ILE A 171 8.73 4.91 14.10
N GLN A 172 9.62 4.08 14.63
CA GLN A 172 9.42 3.43 15.93
C GLN A 172 9.91 4.36 17.05
N LEU A 173 8.98 4.89 17.85
CA LEU A 173 9.29 5.87 18.90
C LEU A 173 9.96 5.27 20.15
N GLY A 174 9.82 3.95 20.35
CA GLY A 174 10.37 3.24 21.49
C GLY A 174 10.14 1.73 21.40
N GLY A 175 10.46 1.01 22.48
CA GLY A 175 10.49 -0.46 22.48
C GLY A 175 11.79 -1.02 21.91
N ASN A 176 11.88 -2.35 21.80
CA ASN A 176 13.11 -3.07 21.41
C ASN A 176 14.35 -2.54 22.17
N ASP A 177 15.45 -2.30 21.45
CA ASP A 177 16.74 -1.85 21.99
C ASP A 177 16.92 -0.33 21.96
N TYR A 178 15.88 0.42 21.59
CA TYR A 178 15.94 1.89 21.50
C TYR A 178 15.98 2.51 22.89
N VAL A 179 16.94 3.41 23.13
CA VAL A 179 17.00 4.17 24.38
C VAL A 179 15.95 5.29 24.34
N GLN A 180 14.88 5.15 25.12
CA GLN A 180 13.77 6.11 25.22
C GLN A 180 14.28 7.57 25.33
N ASP A 181 13.64 8.47 24.58
CA ASP A 181 13.96 9.91 24.49
C ASP A 181 15.32 10.27 23.86
N ARG A 182 16.14 9.29 23.49
CA ARG A 182 17.44 9.50 22.83
C ARG A 182 17.51 8.89 21.45
N GLU A 183 16.70 7.88 21.19
CA GLU A 183 16.85 6.99 20.03
C GLU A 183 15.49 6.56 19.52
N ILE A 184 15.32 6.55 18.20
CA ILE A 184 14.11 6.07 17.52
C ILE A 184 14.49 5.27 16.26
N GLY A 185 13.65 4.32 15.88
CA GLY A 185 13.81 3.54 14.67
C GLY A 185 13.31 4.28 13.43
N LEU A 186 14.06 4.22 12.34
CA LEU A 186 13.72 4.87 11.07
C LEU A 186 13.71 3.82 9.94
N HIS A 187 12.52 3.38 9.54
CA HIS A 187 12.36 2.33 8.53
C HIS A 187 12.16 2.91 7.13
N TYR A 188 13.15 2.77 6.25
CA TYR A 188 13.02 3.10 4.82
C TYR A 188 13.77 2.11 3.92
N GLN A 189 13.35 2.06 2.65
CA GLN A 189 14.02 1.28 1.62
C GLN A 189 15.14 2.11 0.96
N LEU A 190 16.27 1.46 0.63
CA LEU A 190 17.47 2.11 0.08
C LEU A 190 17.25 2.83 -1.26
N HIS A 191 16.28 2.41 -2.06
CA HIS A 191 16.01 2.99 -3.38
C HIS A 191 15.11 4.24 -3.34
N ARG A 192 14.65 4.66 -2.15
CA ARG A 192 13.88 5.91 -1.96
C ARG A 192 14.82 7.09 -1.79
N GLY A 193 14.30 8.33 -1.92
CA GLY A 193 15.15 9.53 -1.91
C GLY A 193 16.01 9.68 -0.65
N ILE A 194 15.52 9.32 0.53
CA ILE A 194 16.33 9.28 1.76
C ILE A 194 17.51 8.30 1.67
N GLY A 195 17.35 7.15 1.00
CA GLY A 195 18.42 6.16 0.85
C GLY A 195 19.56 6.69 -0.03
N VAL A 196 19.23 7.49 -1.04
CA VAL A 196 20.24 8.22 -1.85
C VAL A 196 20.99 9.23 -0.97
N HIS A 197 20.28 10.00 -0.14
CA HIS A 197 20.91 10.97 0.76
C HIS A 197 21.80 10.30 1.81
N GLN A 198 21.34 9.20 2.41
CA GLN A 198 22.14 8.43 3.37
C GLN A 198 23.37 7.83 2.70
N THR A 199 23.24 7.27 1.49
CA THR A 199 24.38 6.71 0.74
C THR A 199 25.48 7.75 0.54
N LYS A 200 25.10 8.98 0.15
CA LYS A 200 26.05 10.09 -0.02
C LYS A 200 26.65 10.55 1.31
N ALA A 201 25.85 10.64 2.36
CA ALA A 201 26.34 11.00 3.70
C ALA A 201 27.34 9.97 4.25
N ASN A 202 27.02 8.67 4.09
CA ASN A 202 27.89 7.55 4.44
C ASN A 202 29.22 7.59 3.67
N ALA A 203 29.17 7.84 2.36
CA ALA A 203 30.38 7.97 1.54
C ALA A 203 31.30 9.11 1.99
N LYS A 204 30.75 10.14 2.64
CA LYS A 204 31.49 11.26 3.23
C LYS A 204 31.86 11.05 4.71
N GLY A 205 31.43 9.94 5.33
CA GLY A 205 31.64 9.68 6.75
C GLY A 205 30.94 10.69 7.68
N GLN A 206 29.86 11.33 7.23
CA GLN A 206 29.15 12.35 8.00
C GLN A 206 27.74 11.88 8.42
N PRO A 207 27.21 12.34 9.57
CA PRO A 207 25.82 12.08 9.94
C PRO A 207 24.85 12.67 8.92
N LEU A 208 23.79 11.92 8.61
CA LEU A 208 22.64 12.45 7.89
C LEU A 208 21.74 13.20 8.89
N LYS A 209 21.49 14.49 8.66
CA LYS A 209 20.49 15.25 9.42
C LYS A 209 19.09 14.86 8.96
N VAL A 210 18.22 14.56 9.92
CA VAL A 210 16.83 14.16 9.69
C VAL A 210 15.91 15.08 10.49
N SER A 211 14.78 15.44 9.88
CA SER A 211 13.70 16.15 10.55
C SER A 211 12.38 15.47 10.24
N ILE A 212 11.68 14.99 11.25
CA ILE A 212 10.42 14.26 11.11
C ILE A 212 9.29 15.23 11.47
N PHE A 213 8.47 15.60 10.49
CA PHE A 213 7.30 16.43 10.74
C PHE A 213 6.05 15.56 10.94
N VAL A 214 5.22 15.94 11.91
CA VAL A 214 3.91 15.31 12.14
C VAL A 214 2.84 16.40 12.19
N GLY A 215 1.68 16.13 11.57
CA GLY A 215 0.59 17.09 11.43
C GLY A 215 0.88 18.19 10.40
N GLY A 216 0.42 19.40 10.68
CA GLY A 216 0.40 20.51 9.74
C GLY A 216 -0.73 20.44 8.71
N PRO A 217 -0.72 21.33 7.69
CA PRO A 217 -1.71 21.31 6.63
C PRO A 217 -1.81 19.92 5.97
N PRO A 218 -3.02 19.41 5.69
CA PRO A 218 -3.22 18.06 5.14
C PRO A 218 -2.54 17.84 3.78
N SER A 219 -2.17 18.90 3.05
CA SER A 219 -1.38 18.77 1.82
C SER A 219 0.05 18.28 2.07
N HIS A 220 0.59 18.45 3.27
CA HIS A 220 1.95 18.02 3.61
C HIS A 220 2.10 16.50 3.69
N PRO A 221 1.31 15.76 4.51
CA PRO A 221 1.39 14.30 4.53
C PRO A 221 1.02 13.69 3.17
N VAL A 222 0.05 14.27 2.45
CA VAL A 222 -0.25 13.82 1.08
C VAL A 222 0.98 13.99 0.17
N ALA A 223 1.66 15.13 0.20
CA ALA A 223 2.85 15.33 -0.62
C ALA A 223 3.97 14.32 -0.32
N ALA A 224 4.11 13.89 0.94
CA ALA A 224 5.12 12.93 1.37
C ALA A 224 4.87 11.48 0.89
N VAL A 225 3.65 11.15 0.45
CA VAL A 225 3.30 9.83 -0.11
C VAL A 225 3.16 9.85 -1.64
N MET A 226 3.10 11.03 -2.26
CA MET A 226 2.88 11.14 -3.71
C MET A 226 4.07 10.60 -4.52
N PRO A 227 3.83 9.74 -5.52
CA PRO A 227 4.86 9.33 -6.48
C PRO A 227 5.10 10.44 -7.50
N LEU A 228 5.90 11.44 -7.12
CA LEU A 228 6.19 12.59 -7.99
C LEU A 228 7.25 12.26 -9.06
N PRO A 229 7.14 12.83 -10.27
CA PRO A 229 8.19 12.73 -11.28
C PRO A 229 9.50 13.36 -10.81
N GLU A 230 10.62 12.87 -11.34
CA GLU A 230 11.95 13.42 -11.07
C GLU A 230 12.00 14.94 -11.33
N GLY A 231 12.66 15.67 -10.43
CA GLY A 231 12.79 17.13 -10.48
C GLY A 231 11.60 17.92 -9.93
N LEU A 232 10.47 17.26 -9.58
CA LEU A 232 9.38 17.91 -8.86
C LEU A 232 9.47 17.62 -7.36
N SER A 233 9.87 18.64 -6.59
CA SER A 233 9.97 18.54 -5.13
C SER A 233 8.60 18.37 -4.46
N GLU A 234 8.54 17.50 -3.44
CA GLU A 234 7.35 17.26 -2.61
C GLU A 234 6.88 18.55 -1.91
N MET A 235 7.82 19.41 -1.48
CA MET A 235 7.47 20.71 -0.88
C MET A 235 6.79 21.63 -1.88
N THR A 236 7.14 21.50 -3.17
CA THR A 236 6.49 22.25 -4.24
C THR A 236 5.07 21.76 -4.48
N PHE A 237 4.89 20.44 -4.48
CA PHE A 237 3.59 19.81 -4.60
C PHE A 237 2.69 20.11 -3.39
N ALA A 238 3.22 20.03 -2.17
CA ALA A 238 2.53 20.39 -0.93
C ALA A 238 1.99 21.83 -1.00
N GLY A 239 2.80 22.75 -1.55
CA GLY A 239 2.45 24.15 -1.71
C GLY A 239 1.36 24.40 -2.74
N ALA A 240 1.41 23.67 -3.87
CA ALA A 240 0.40 23.72 -4.91
C ALA A 240 -0.93 23.11 -4.43
N LEU A 241 -0.89 21.89 -3.89
CA LEU A 241 -2.08 21.17 -3.40
C LEU A 241 -2.73 21.90 -2.22
N GLY A 242 -1.93 22.47 -1.33
CA GLY A 242 -2.42 23.26 -0.19
C GLY A 242 -2.79 24.69 -0.55
N ASN A 243 -2.56 25.15 -1.79
CA ASN A 243 -2.69 26.56 -2.20
C ASN A 243 -2.08 27.53 -1.17
N ARG A 244 -0.93 27.14 -0.62
CA ARG A 244 -0.17 27.84 0.41
C ARG A 244 1.26 27.31 0.40
N ARG A 245 2.25 28.20 0.25
CA ARG A 245 3.67 27.83 0.23
C ARG A 245 4.05 26.99 1.44
N PHE A 246 4.83 25.93 1.21
CA PHE A 246 5.49 25.19 2.28
C PHE A 246 6.49 26.12 2.98
N ARG A 247 6.24 26.46 4.26
CA ARG A 247 7.07 27.40 5.01
C ARG A 247 8.08 26.67 5.86
N TYR A 248 9.34 27.08 5.77
CA TYR A 248 10.43 26.43 6.50
C TYR A 248 11.45 27.42 7.06
N PHE A 249 12.15 27.01 8.09
CA PHE A 249 13.32 27.70 8.64
C PHE A 249 14.31 26.67 9.16
N TYR A 250 15.44 27.11 9.71
CA TYR A 250 16.40 26.21 10.35
C TYR A 250 16.49 26.53 11.84
N ASP A 251 16.53 25.50 12.68
CA ASP A 251 16.75 25.65 14.12
C ASP A 251 18.22 26.01 14.42
N PRO A 252 18.58 26.32 15.69
CA PRO A 252 19.96 26.67 16.04
C PRO A 252 21.01 25.59 15.74
N GLU A 253 20.61 24.32 15.66
CA GLU A 253 21.48 23.19 15.30
C GLU A 253 21.52 22.93 13.78
N GLY A 254 20.79 23.75 13.00
CA GLY A 254 20.75 23.70 11.55
C GLY A 254 19.91 22.56 11.00
N PHE A 255 18.92 22.06 11.74
CA PHE A 255 17.88 21.15 11.24
C PHE A 255 16.77 21.95 10.54
N CYS A 256 16.21 21.40 9.47
CA CYS A 256 15.10 22.04 8.79
C CYS A 256 13.82 21.87 9.60
N MET A 257 13.12 22.97 9.83
CA MET A 257 11.87 23.02 10.56
C MET A 257 10.74 23.40 9.60
N SER A 258 9.67 22.61 9.58
CA SER A 258 8.40 23.06 8.99
C SER A 258 7.75 24.06 9.94
N ALA A 259 7.52 25.31 9.50
CA ALA A 259 6.82 26.30 10.31
C ALA A 259 5.32 26.00 10.47
N ASP A 260 4.81 25.07 9.65
CA ASP A 260 3.41 24.71 9.58
C ASP A 260 3.09 23.39 10.30
N ALA A 261 4.06 22.49 10.50
CA ALA A 261 3.89 21.24 11.25
C ALA A 261 3.47 21.46 12.71
N ASP A 262 2.76 20.48 13.29
CA ASP A 262 2.36 20.47 14.70
C ASP A 262 3.53 20.00 15.59
N PHE A 263 4.27 18.99 15.12
CA PHE A 263 5.47 18.47 15.78
C PHE A 263 6.64 18.37 14.82
N VAL A 264 7.85 18.55 15.35
CA VAL A 264 9.11 18.28 14.64
C VAL A 264 10.06 17.53 15.55
N ILE A 265 10.47 16.32 15.16
CA ILE A 265 11.55 15.56 15.82
C ILE A 265 12.82 15.74 14.98
N THR A 266 13.89 16.28 15.57
CA THR A 266 15.18 16.46 14.89
C THR A 266 16.21 15.50 15.43
N GLY A 267 17.10 15.03 14.55
CA GLY A 267 18.14 14.08 14.93
C GLY A 267 19.10 13.74 13.82
N THR A 268 20.08 12.90 14.14
CA THR A 268 21.11 12.44 13.20
C THR A 268 21.10 10.92 13.05
N VAL A 269 21.34 10.46 11.83
CA VAL A 269 21.56 9.04 11.51
C VAL A 269 23.02 8.88 11.14
N MET A 270 23.74 8.08 11.93
CA MET A 270 25.15 7.80 11.68
C MET A 270 25.32 6.66 10.68
N PRO A 271 26.41 6.65 9.90
CA PRO A 271 26.77 5.49 9.09
C PRO A 271 26.89 4.22 9.96
N HIS A 272 26.30 3.12 9.50
CA HIS A 272 26.39 1.78 10.11
C HIS A 272 25.80 1.62 11.53
N GLU A 273 25.06 2.60 12.05
CA GLU A 273 24.32 2.46 13.31
C GLU A 273 22.88 2.00 13.06
N ASN A 274 22.63 0.70 13.27
CA ASN A 274 21.32 0.08 13.09
C ASN A 274 20.87 -0.61 14.39
N LYS A 275 19.56 -0.68 14.60
CA LYS A 275 18.92 -1.42 15.72
C LYS A 275 17.69 -2.19 15.23
N PRO A 276 17.22 -3.19 15.98
CA PRO A 276 16.01 -3.93 15.63
C PRO A 276 14.77 -3.03 15.60
N GLU A 277 14.15 -2.90 14.42
CA GLU A 277 12.84 -2.24 14.23
C GLU A 277 11.77 -3.29 14.00
N GLY A 278 10.55 -3.03 14.45
CA GLY A 278 9.42 -3.95 14.35
C GLY A 278 9.39 -5.01 15.47
N PRO A 279 8.43 -5.97 15.45
CA PRO A 279 7.50 -6.20 14.36
C PRO A 279 6.51 -5.05 14.17
N PHE A 280 5.89 -4.95 13.01
CA PHE A 280 4.90 -3.90 12.71
C PHE A 280 3.78 -4.44 11.83
N GLY A 281 2.53 -4.18 12.18
CA GLY A 281 1.41 -4.58 11.35
C GLY A 281 1.33 -3.81 10.03
N ASP A 282 1.54 -4.53 8.92
CA ASP A 282 1.73 -3.92 7.60
C ASP A 282 0.50 -4.02 6.68
N HIS A 283 0.55 -3.29 5.57
CA HIS A 283 -0.53 -3.17 4.59
C HIS A 283 -0.80 -4.47 3.81
N LEU A 284 0.00 -5.52 4.01
CA LEU A 284 -0.33 -6.86 3.49
C LEU A 284 -1.34 -7.59 4.39
N GLY A 285 -1.65 -7.09 5.58
CA GLY A 285 -2.45 -7.81 6.57
C GLY A 285 -1.66 -8.83 7.39
N TYR A 286 -0.32 -8.72 7.39
CA TYR A 286 0.59 -9.53 8.19
C TYR A 286 1.63 -8.63 8.87
N TYR A 287 2.32 -9.15 9.89
CA TYR A 287 3.41 -8.42 10.54
C TYR A 287 4.66 -8.39 9.66
N SER A 288 5.19 -7.20 9.40
CA SER A 288 6.61 -7.04 9.12
C SER A 288 7.41 -7.58 10.30
N LEU A 289 8.27 -8.59 10.09
CA LEU A 289 9.12 -9.14 11.14
C LEU A 289 10.21 -8.14 11.57
N THR A 290 10.85 -8.42 12.70
CA THR A 290 11.93 -7.61 13.22
C THR A 290 13.19 -7.72 12.36
N HIS A 291 13.74 -6.58 11.92
CA HIS A 291 14.97 -6.50 11.13
C HIS A 291 15.83 -5.30 11.56
N PRO A 292 17.15 -5.31 11.27
CA PRO A 292 18.00 -4.16 11.54
C PRO A 292 17.69 -3.00 10.58
N PHE A 293 17.27 -1.86 11.15
CA PHE A 293 17.06 -0.60 10.42
C PHE A 293 17.89 0.54 11.02
N PRO A 294 18.13 1.63 10.27
CA PRO A 294 18.83 2.80 10.77
C PRO A 294 18.21 3.35 12.06
N LEU A 295 19.09 3.65 13.02
CA LEU A 295 18.77 4.37 14.23
C LEU A 295 18.92 5.88 13.99
N MET A 296 17.94 6.67 14.44
CA MET A 296 18.10 8.12 14.59
C MET A 296 18.37 8.49 16.04
N LYS A 297 19.49 9.17 16.29
CA LYS A 297 19.77 9.83 17.58
C LYS A 297 18.99 11.13 17.65
N VAL A 298 18.07 11.23 18.61
CA VAL A 298 17.18 12.38 18.81
C VAL A 298 17.97 13.52 19.45
N HIS A 299 17.84 14.71 18.88
CA HIS A 299 18.39 15.94 19.43
C HIS A 299 17.30 16.74 20.14
N ASN A 300 16.18 17.02 19.46
CA ASN A 300 15.09 17.80 20.01
C ASN A 300 13.72 17.29 19.54
N VAL A 301 12.71 17.43 20.38
CA VAL A 301 11.30 17.24 20.04
C VAL A 301 10.58 18.57 20.24
N TYR A 302 10.15 19.18 19.14
CA TYR A 302 9.43 20.44 19.12
C TYR A 302 7.94 20.23 18.90
N HIS A 303 7.10 21.08 19.50
CA HIS A 303 5.66 21.09 19.27
C HIS A 303 5.08 22.51 19.31
N LYS A 304 3.97 22.75 18.62
CA LYS A 304 3.15 23.96 18.79
C LYS A 304 2.34 23.91 20.08
N LYS A 305 1.84 25.06 20.52
CA LYS A 305 1.01 25.18 21.73
C LYS A 305 -0.32 24.40 21.61
N ASP A 306 -0.92 24.41 20.43
CA ASP A 306 -2.17 23.75 20.06
C ASP A 306 -1.93 22.53 19.15
N ALA A 307 -0.79 21.85 19.34
CA ALA A 307 -0.37 20.75 18.48
C ALA A 307 -1.30 19.53 18.60
N ILE A 308 -1.68 18.95 17.46
CA ILE A 308 -2.52 17.76 17.35
C ILE A 308 -1.74 16.66 16.65
N TRP A 309 -1.68 15.49 17.25
CA TRP A 309 -0.93 14.36 16.72
C TRP A 309 -1.72 13.64 15.62
N SER A 310 -1.24 13.67 14.38
CA SER A 310 -1.89 12.96 13.27
C SER A 310 -1.38 11.53 13.18
N PHE A 311 -2.28 10.55 13.12
CA PHE A 311 -1.94 9.14 12.91
C PHE A 311 -2.98 8.43 12.04
N THR A 312 -2.58 7.26 11.54
CA THR A 312 -3.45 6.31 10.84
C THR A 312 -3.16 4.89 11.32
N VAL A 313 -4.04 3.94 11.00
CA VAL A 313 -3.84 2.51 11.27
C VAL A 313 -3.60 1.80 9.94
N VAL A 314 -2.46 1.11 9.85
CA VAL A 314 -2.09 0.30 8.69
C VAL A 314 -2.45 -1.15 8.99
N GLY A 315 -2.94 -1.89 8.00
CA GLY A 315 -3.29 -3.29 8.18
C GLY A 315 -3.86 -3.92 6.91
N ARG A 316 -4.62 -5.00 7.07
CA ARG A 316 -5.22 -5.68 5.92
C ARG A 316 -6.11 -4.72 5.11
N PRO A 317 -5.87 -4.52 3.80
CA PRO A 317 -6.64 -3.60 2.99
C PRO A 317 -8.09 -4.05 2.82
N PRO A 318 -9.02 -3.10 2.62
CA PRO A 318 -8.78 -1.66 2.49
C PRO A 318 -8.54 -0.98 3.84
N GLN A 319 -7.65 0.02 3.87
CA GLN A 319 -7.44 0.93 5.02
C GLN A 319 -7.28 2.38 4.53
N GLU A 320 -7.01 3.35 5.41
CA GLU A 320 -6.87 4.76 5.02
C GLU A 320 -5.78 4.99 3.94
N ASP A 321 -4.75 4.14 3.89
CA ASP A 321 -3.75 4.08 2.81
C ASP A 321 -4.35 3.77 1.43
N THR A 322 -5.39 2.93 1.34
CA THR A 322 -6.18 2.71 0.13
C THR A 322 -6.81 4.02 -0.37
N SER A 323 -7.29 4.87 0.54
CA SER A 323 -7.88 6.16 0.19
C SER A 323 -6.84 7.16 -0.34
N PHE A 324 -5.61 7.11 0.16
CA PHE A 324 -4.49 7.85 -0.44
C PHE A 324 -4.21 7.38 -1.87
N GLY A 325 -4.21 6.07 -2.13
CA GLY A 325 -4.07 5.50 -3.48
C GLY A 325 -5.15 5.99 -4.44
N ALA A 326 -6.42 5.98 -4.00
CA ALA A 326 -7.54 6.49 -4.75
C ALA A 326 -7.42 8.00 -5.04
N LEU A 327 -7.00 8.80 -4.05
CA LEU A 327 -6.77 10.23 -4.22
C LEU A 327 -5.63 10.51 -5.20
N ILE A 328 -4.52 9.75 -5.13
CA ILE A 328 -3.40 9.87 -6.07
C ILE A 328 -3.90 9.60 -7.50
N HIS A 329 -4.67 8.54 -7.70
CA HIS A 329 -5.28 8.21 -8.98
C HIS A 329 -6.20 9.34 -9.47
N GLU A 330 -7.04 9.88 -8.59
CA GLU A 330 -7.94 11.00 -8.90
C GLU A 330 -7.18 12.28 -9.30
N ILE A 331 -6.06 12.57 -8.64
CA ILE A 331 -5.19 13.73 -8.93
C ILE A 331 -4.45 13.56 -10.26
N THR A 332 -3.86 12.39 -10.48
CA THR A 332 -2.88 12.17 -11.54
C THR A 332 -3.49 11.65 -12.84
N GLY A 333 -4.66 11.03 -12.75
CA GLY A 333 -5.22 10.21 -13.83
C GLY A 333 -4.31 9.02 -14.17
N SER A 334 -4.69 8.23 -15.18
CA SER A 334 -3.86 7.14 -15.68
C SER A 334 -2.67 7.68 -16.49
N ALA A 335 -1.61 8.11 -15.83
CA ALA A 335 -0.36 8.49 -16.51
C ALA A 335 0.39 7.26 -17.06
N LEU A 336 0.26 6.12 -16.37
CA LEU A 336 1.04 4.91 -16.62
C LEU A 336 0.78 4.21 -17.98
N PRO A 337 -0.47 4.11 -18.50
CA PRO A 337 -0.73 3.58 -19.85
C PRO A 337 0.01 4.35 -20.96
N LYS A 338 0.39 5.61 -20.73
CA LYS A 338 1.11 6.41 -21.73
C LYS A 338 2.61 6.08 -21.80
N GLU A 339 3.18 5.47 -20.77
CA GLU A 339 4.61 5.13 -20.73
C GLU A 339 4.92 3.76 -21.33
N ILE A 340 3.95 2.83 -21.33
CA ILE A 340 4.10 1.47 -21.86
C ILE A 340 3.26 1.35 -23.14
N PRO A 341 3.86 1.35 -24.34
CA PRO A 341 3.11 1.24 -25.59
C PRO A 341 2.21 -0.01 -25.61
N GLY A 342 0.93 0.19 -25.93
CA GLY A 342 -0.06 -0.89 -25.99
C GLY A 342 -0.74 -1.22 -24.66
N LEU A 343 -0.29 -0.69 -23.53
CA LEU A 343 -1.00 -0.81 -22.25
C LEU A 343 -2.20 0.14 -22.23
N HIS A 344 -3.39 -0.36 -21.90
CA HIS A 344 -4.61 0.44 -21.79
C HIS A 344 -4.96 0.75 -20.35
N ALA A 345 -4.89 -0.24 -19.47
CA ALA A 345 -5.15 -0.09 -18.05
C ALA A 345 -4.28 -1.04 -17.21
N VAL A 346 -4.03 -0.65 -15.97
CA VAL A 346 -3.37 -1.49 -14.97
C VAL A 346 -3.92 -1.15 -13.59
N ASN A 347 -4.17 -2.17 -12.78
CA ASN A 347 -4.63 -2.06 -11.40
C ASN A 347 -3.72 -2.92 -10.51
N ALA A 348 -3.18 -2.30 -9.46
CA ALA A 348 -2.58 -3.00 -8.35
C ALA A 348 -3.69 -3.34 -7.36
N VAL A 349 -4.01 -4.63 -7.24
CA VAL A 349 -5.24 -5.06 -6.57
C VAL A 349 -5.09 -4.86 -5.06
N ASP A 350 -5.66 -3.77 -4.56
CA ASP A 350 -5.58 -3.33 -3.17
C ASP A 350 -5.90 -4.44 -2.17
N ALA A 351 -7.01 -5.15 -2.38
CA ALA A 351 -7.44 -6.28 -1.55
C ALA A 351 -6.43 -7.42 -1.45
N ALA A 352 -5.48 -7.52 -2.39
CA ALA A 352 -4.40 -8.51 -2.39
C ALA A 352 -3.09 -7.96 -1.79
N GLY A 353 -3.14 -6.86 -1.03
CA GLY A 353 -1.96 -6.19 -0.50
C GLY A 353 -1.29 -5.25 -1.51
N VAL A 354 -2.08 -4.67 -2.43
CA VAL A 354 -1.62 -3.77 -3.50
C VAL A 354 -0.74 -4.45 -4.55
N HIS A 355 0.53 -4.70 -4.23
CA HIS A 355 1.54 -5.16 -5.20
C HIS A 355 1.48 -6.65 -5.56
N PRO A 356 1.16 -7.61 -4.67
CA PRO A 356 1.24 -9.04 -4.98
C PRO A 356 0.47 -9.47 -6.24
N LEU A 357 -0.63 -8.79 -6.57
CA LEU A 357 -1.47 -9.05 -7.73
C LEU A 357 -1.69 -7.80 -8.58
N LEU A 358 -1.38 -7.90 -9.87
CA LEU A 358 -1.71 -6.90 -10.87
C LEU A 358 -2.72 -7.44 -11.88
N PHE A 359 -3.68 -6.59 -12.25
CA PHE A 359 -4.53 -6.76 -13.43
C PHE A 359 -4.16 -5.73 -14.48
N ALA A 360 -4.12 -6.12 -15.74
CA ALA A 360 -3.83 -5.21 -16.85
C ALA A 360 -4.62 -5.54 -18.11
N THR A 361 -4.93 -4.52 -18.90
CA THR A 361 -5.41 -4.71 -20.28
C THR A 361 -4.39 -4.16 -21.25
N GLY A 362 -4.01 -4.97 -22.23
CA GLY A 362 -3.06 -4.63 -23.27
C GLY A 362 -3.63 -4.85 -24.65
N SER A 363 -3.06 -4.21 -25.66
CA SER A 363 -3.39 -4.51 -27.05
C SER A 363 -2.79 -5.84 -27.48
N GLU A 364 -3.56 -6.62 -28.24
CA GLU A 364 -3.11 -7.82 -28.92
C GLU A 364 -3.23 -7.68 -30.45
N ARG A 365 -2.25 -6.98 -31.04
CA ARG A 365 -2.23 -6.60 -32.46
C ARG A 365 -1.08 -7.24 -33.22
N TYR A 366 -0.39 -8.21 -32.63
CA TYR A 366 0.83 -8.77 -33.22
C TYR A 366 0.61 -9.38 -34.61
N THR A 367 -0.52 -10.08 -34.79
CA THR A 367 -0.93 -10.68 -36.06
C THR A 367 -2.36 -10.26 -36.43
N PRO A 368 -2.58 -9.03 -36.92
CA PRO A 368 -3.92 -8.49 -37.15
C PRO A 368 -4.66 -9.17 -38.32
N TYR A 369 -3.96 -10.02 -39.08
CA TYR A 369 -4.47 -10.80 -40.20
C TYR A 369 -4.85 -12.24 -39.83
N ILE A 370 -4.62 -12.68 -38.58
CA ILE A 370 -5.05 -13.98 -38.07
C ILE A 370 -6.31 -13.79 -37.24
N LYS A 371 -7.35 -14.59 -37.53
CA LYS A 371 -8.65 -14.50 -36.82
C LYS A 371 -8.56 -15.00 -35.38
N GLU A 372 -7.86 -16.10 -35.15
CA GLU A 372 -7.66 -16.66 -33.81
C GLU A 372 -6.60 -15.85 -33.06
N ARG A 373 -7.03 -15.10 -32.05
CA ARG A 373 -6.11 -14.37 -31.17
C ARG A 373 -5.53 -15.32 -30.12
N LYS A 374 -4.24 -15.16 -29.87
CA LYS A 374 -3.50 -15.81 -28.78
C LYS A 374 -2.49 -14.80 -28.22
N PRO A 375 -2.08 -14.93 -26.96
CA PRO A 375 -1.11 -14.00 -26.35
C PRO A 375 0.18 -13.92 -27.15
N GLN A 376 0.52 -12.72 -27.63
CA GLN A 376 1.76 -12.42 -28.36
C GLN A 376 2.26 -11.01 -28.01
N GLU A 377 1.54 -9.95 -28.39
CA GLU A 377 1.90 -8.57 -28.02
C GLU A 377 1.77 -8.37 -26.50
N ILE A 378 0.72 -8.91 -25.88
CA ILE A 378 0.49 -8.77 -24.43
C ILE A 378 1.60 -9.41 -23.58
N LEU A 379 2.34 -10.39 -24.11
CA LEU A 379 3.52 -10.94 -23.45
C LEU A 379 4.66 -9.93 -23.37
N THR A 380 4.83 -9.13 -24.43
CA THR A 380 5.85 -8.06 -24.44
C THR A 380 5.47 -6.97 -23.45
N ILE A 381 4.19 -6.61 -23.40
CA ILE A 381 3.65 -5.64 -22.43
C ILE A 381 3.83 -6.17 -20.99
N ALA A 382 3.56 -7.45 -20.73
CA ALA A 382 3.74 -8.07 -19.43
C ALA A 382 5.19 -7.96 -18.92
N ASN A 383 6.17 -8.25 -19.77
CA ASN A 383 7.58 -8.08 -19.43
C ASN A 383 7.93 -6.62 -19.08
N HIS A 384 7.35 -5.65 -19.81
CA HIS A 384 7.58 -4.23 -19.53
C HIS A 384 6.98 -3.84 -18.17
N ILE A 385 5.76 -4.28 -17.86
CA ILE A 385 5.11 -4.05 -16.56
C ILE A 385 6.00 -4.60 -15.43
N LEU A 386 6.41 -5.86 -15.54
CA LEU A 386 7.23 -6.52 -14.50
C LEU A 386 8.65 -5.95 -14.40
N GLY A 387 9.10 -5.13 -15.36
CA GLY A 387 10.38 -4.41 -15.32
C GLY A 387 10.27 -2.95 -14.86
N LYS A 388 9.06 -2.43 -14.56
CA LYS A 388 8.84 -0.99 -14.37
C LYS A 388 8.57 -0.62 -12.92
N ASN A 389 9.46 0.18 -12.31
CA ASN A 389 9.27 0.86 -11.03
C ASN A 389 8.58 -0.03 -9.97
N GLN A 390 7.49 0.44 -9.35
CA GLN A 390 6.73 -0.28 -8.32
C GLN A 390 5.90 -1.44 -8.86
N LEU A 391 5.59 -1.48 -10.17
CA LEU A 391 4.88 -2.61 -10.77
C LEU A 391 5.76 -3.87 -10.78
N SER A 392 7.08 -3.69 -10.79
CA SER A 392 8.03 -4.80 -10.71
C SER A 392 7.96 -5.58 -9.40
N LEU A 393 7.28 -5.06 -8.36
CA LEU A 393 7.10 -5.75 -7.08
C LEU A 393 6.09 -6.91 -7.17
N ALA A 394 5.24 -6.94 -8.20
CA ALA A 394 4.17 -7.92 -8.33
C ALA A 394 4.64 -9.36 -8.53
N LYS A 395 3.93 -10.31 -7.91
CA LYS A 395 4.13 -11.75 -8.09
C LYS A 395 3.24 -12.31 -9.19
N TYR A 396 2.00 -11.88 -9.22
CA TYR A 396 0.99 -12.33 -10.16
C TYR A 396 0.61 -11.17 -11.07
N LEU A 397 0.71 -11.37 -12.37
CA LEU A 397 0.20 -10.44 -13.37
C LEU A 397 -0.81 -11.17 -14.24
N PHE A 398 -2.10 -10.83 -14.12
CA PHE A 398 -3.08 -11.20 -15.14
C PHE A 398 -3.17 -10.07 -16.16
N ILE A 399 -2.95 -10.39 -17.42
CA ILE A 399 -3.09 -9.44 -18.52
C ILE A 399 -4.04 -10.00 -19.58
N ALA A 400 -5.04 -9.21 -19.94
CA ALA A 400 -6.05 -9.56 -20.94
C ALA A 400 -5.92 -8.67 -22.19
N ALA A 401 -6.26 -9.22 -23.35
CA ALA A 401 -6.36 -8.44 -24.58
C ALA A 401 -7.58 -7.52 -24.55
N GLN A 402 -7.35 -6.21 -24.73
CA GLN A 402 -8.40 -5.20 -24.79
C GLN A 402 -9.42 -5.48 -25.91
N GLU A 403 -8.98 -6.12 -26.99
CA GLU A 403 -9.78 -6.44 -28.16
C GLU A 403 -10.82 -7.54 -27.91
N ASP A 404 -10.72 -8.31 -26.81
CA ASP A 404 -11.70 -9.34 -26.43
C ASP A 404 -12.92 -8.74 -25.71
N ASP A 405 -12.71 -7.70 -24.90
CA ASP A 405 -13.77 -6.92 -24.28
C ASP A 405 -13.30 -5.48 -23.98
N PRO A 406 -13.68 -4.50 -24.82
CA PRO A 406 -13.30 -3.10 -24.62
C PRO A 406 -13.83 -2.46 -23.33
N LYS A 407 -14.82 -3.09 -22.68
CA LYS A 407 -15.43 -2.60 -21.43
C LYS A 407 -14.85 -3.27 -20.19
N LEU A 408 -13.91 -4.20 -20.35
CA LEU A 408 -13.26 -4.90 -19.25
C LEU A 408 -12.60 -3.90 -18.30
N ASN A 409 -12.99 -3.95 -17.03
CA ASN A 409 -12.50 -3.03 -16.00
C ASN A 409 -11.54 -3.74 -15.06
N VAL A 410 -10.27 -3.33 -15.06
CA VAL A 410 -9.22 -3.86 -14.17
C VAL A 410 -9.52 -3.63 -12.67
N ASN A 411 -10.44 -2.72 -12.33
CA ASN A 411 -10.86 -2.46 -10.94
C ASN A 411 -12.01 -3.36 -10.48
N ASP A 412 -12.72 -4.02 -11.40
CA ASP A 412 -13.73 -5.03 -11.05
C ASP A 412 -13.02 -6.38 -10.89
N ILE A 413 -12.62 -6.69 -9.65
CA ILE A 413 -11.83 -7.89 -9.35
C ILE A 413 -12.53 -9.16 -9.81
N TYR A 414 -13.85 -9.26 -9.55
CA TYR A 414 -14.64 -10.42 -9.90
C TYR A 414 -14.79 -10.55 -11.41
N GLY A 415 -15.21 -9.48 -12.09
CA GLY A 415 -15.40 -9.47 -13.54
C GLY A 415 -14.11 -9.73 -14.31
N PHE A 416 -12.99 -9.17 -13.86
CA PHE A 416 -11.68 -9.36 -14.47
C PHE A 416 -11.18 -10.80 -14.35
N LEU A 417 -11.23 -11.39 -13.15
CA LEU A 417 -10.88 -12.81 -12.96
C LEU A 417 -11.78 -13.73 -13.77
N LYS A 418 -13.10 -13.49 -13.79
CA LYS A 418 -14.04 -14.25 -14.61
C LYS A 418 -13.66 -14.23 -16.08
N HIS A 419 -13.39 -13.03 -16.62
CA HIS A 419 -12.97 -12.86 -18.02
C HIS A 419 -11.71 -13.67 -18.34
N CYS A 420 -10.69 -13.59 -17.48
CA CYS A 420 -9.45 -14.34 -17.64
C CYS A 420 -9.66 -15.85 -17.55
N LEU A 421 -10.37 -16.32 -16.53
CA LEU A 421 -10.58 -17.74 -16.25
C LEU A 421 -11.44 -18.43 -17.33
N GLU A 422 -12.35 -17.72 -17.99
CA GLU A 422 -13.12 -18.23 -19.13
C GLU A 422 -12.27 -18.49 -20.39
N ARG A 423 -11.13 -17.82 -20.51
CA ARG A 423 -10.34 -17.74 -21.76
C ARG A 423 -8.93 -18.31 -21.65
N ILE A 424 -8.38 -18.43 -20.44
CA ILE A 424 -6.99 -18.86 -20.22
C ILE A 424 -6.75 -20.28 -20.74
N ASP A 425 -5.65 -20.49 -21.45
CA ASP A 425 -5.15 -21.81 -21.82
C ASP A 425 -4.05 -22.25 -20.85
N LEU A 426 -4.37 -23.10 -19.87
CA LEU A 426 -3.42 -23.52 -18.83
C LEU A 426 -2.25 -24.36 -19.36
N THR A 427 -2.29 -24.77 -20.63
CA THR A 427 -1.19 -25.48 -21.31
C THR A 427 -0.15 -24.53 -21.92
N ARG A 428 -0.45 -23.23 -22.02
CA ARG A 428 0.32 -22.26 -22.80
C ARG A 428 0.52 -20.90 -22.10
N ASP A 429 -0.50 -20.42 -21.41
CA ASP A 429 -0.66 -19.00 -21.04
C ASP A 429 -0.01 -18.63 -19.69
N LEU A 430 0.83 -19.51 -19.14
CA LEU A 430 1.51 -19.35 -17.86
C LEU A 430 3.01 -19.11 -18.08
N HIS A 431 3.52 -17.94 -17.68
CA HIS A 431 4.91 -17.56 -17.90
C HIS A 431 5.62 -17.22 -16.59
N PHE A 432 6.49 -18.12 -16.14
CA PHE A 432 7.17 -18.04 -14.85
C PHE A 432 8.54 -17.34 -14.92
N TYR A 433 8.84 -16.57 -13.88
CA TYR A 433 10.15 -16.03 -13.55
C TYR A 433 10.55 -16.61 -12.18
N THR A 434 11.37 -17.64 -12.16
CA THR A 434 11.50 -18.52 -10.98
C THR A 434 12.57 -18.10 -9.97
N LYS A 435 13.49 -17.20 -10.35
CA LYS A 435 14.53 -16.64 -9.47
C LYS A 435 14.68 -15.16 -9.73
N THR A 436 13.88 -14.35 -9.06
CA THR A 436 13.81 -12.91 -9.28
C THR A 436 13.61 -12.15 -7.98
N THR A 437 13.57 -10.82 -8.06
CA THR A 437 13.32 -9.94 -6.93
C THR A 437 11.83 -9.76 -6.67
N ILE A 438 11.46 -9.63 -5.40
CA ILE A 438 10.11 -9.35 -4.93
C ILE A 438 10.13 -8.23 -3.88
N ASP A 439 8.97 -7.82 -3.40
CA ASP A 439 8.84 -6.86 -2.31
C ASP A 439 9.56 -7.34 -1.03
N THR A 440 10.17 -6.41 -0.31
CA THR A 440 10.79 -6.64 1.02
C THR A 440 9.78 -7.16 2.03
N LEU A 441 8.51 -6.79 1.86
CA LEU A 441 7.43 -7.16 2.76
C LEU A 441 6.81 -8.53 2.42
N ASP A 442 7.21 -9.15 1.31
CA ASP A 442 6.67 -10.44 0.90
C ASP A 442 7.46 -11.60 1.53
N TYR A 443 6.82 -12.27 2.49
CA TYR A 443 7.36 -13.41 3.22
C TYR A 443 6.97 -14.78 2.63
N SER A 444 6.38 -14.83 1.43
CA SER A 444 6.10 -16.11 0.76
C SER A 444 7.34 -16.72 0.08
N GLY A 445 8.38 -15.92 -0.13
CA GLY A 445 9.67 -16.36 -0.67
C GLY A 445 10.59 -17.00 0.37
N SER A 446 11.68 -17.61 -0.09
CA SER A 446 12.70 -18.24 0.76
C SER A 446 13.76 -17.29 1.31
N GLY A 447 13.65 -15.99 1.03
CA GLY A 447 14.60 -14.98 1.49
C GLY A 447 14.16 -13.55 1.18
N LEU A 448 14.78 -12.58 1.86
CA LEU A 448 14.46 -11.16 1.73
C LEU A 448 14.66 -10.67 0.29
N ASN A 449 13.67 -10.00 -0.27
CA ASN A 449 13.66 -9.49 -1.66
C ASN A 449 13.86 -10.59 -2.72
N SER A 450 13.62 -11.88 -2.42
CA SER A 450 13.83 -12.98 -3.35
C SER A 450 12.58 -13.86 -3.48
N GLY A 451 12.21 -14.20 -4.71
CA GLY A 451 11.06 -15.07 -4.96
C GLY A 451 10.85 -15.32 -6.44
N SER A 452 9.59 -15.49 -6.82
CA SER A 452 9.20 -15.77 -8.21
C SER A 452 7.99 -14.94 -8.64
N LYS A 453 7.78 -14.89 -9.95
CA LYS A 453 6.64 -14.21 -10.58
C LYS A 453 5.99 -15.12 -11.61
N VAL A 454 4.72 -14.89 -11.90
CA VAL A 454 4.01 -15.51 -13.01
C VAL A 454 3.17 -14.47 -13.74
N ALA A 455 3.29 -14.42 -15.06
CA ALA A 455 2.35 -13.72 -15.92
C ALA A 455 1.34 -14.72 -16.48
N LEU A 456 0.05 -14.46 -16.25
CA LEU A 456 -1.08 -15.17 -16.81
C LEU A 456 -1.65 -14.30 -17.93
N THR A 457 -1.38 -14.70 -19.18
CA THR A 457 -1.68 -13.86 -20.35
C THR A 457 -2.84 -14.43 -21.12
N VAL A 458 -3.89 -13.64 -21.35
CA VAL A 458 -5.15 -14.14 -21.90
C VAL A 458 -5.56 -13.34 -23.12
N ALA A 459 -5.77 -14.03 -24.24
CA ALA A 459 -6.28 -13.44 -25.47
C ALA A 459 -7.07 -14.48 -26.27
N GLY A 460 -8.18 -14.06 -26.87
CA GLY A 460 -9.02 -14.86 -27.76
C GLY A 460 -10.40 -15.20 -27.23
N ASP A 461 -11.03 -16.16 -27.90
CA ASP A 461 -12.40 -16.58 -27.63
C ASP A 461 -12.55 -17.29 -26.27
N VAL A 462 -13.77 -17.28 -25.74
CA VAL A 462 -14.14 -18.04 -24.53
C VAL A 462 -13.88 -19.53 -24.77
N LYS A 463 -13.10 -20.15 -23.88
CA LYS A 463 -12.74 -21.58 -23.95
C LYS A 463 -13.63 -22.46 -23.08
N ARG A 464 -14.22 -21.90 -22.03
CA ARG A 464 -15.03 -22.62 -21.04
C ARG A 464 -16.12 -21.75 -20.42
N GLU A 465 -17.20 -22.39 -20.02
CA GLU A 465 -18.18 -21.83 -19.09
C GLU A 465 -17.76 -22.18 -17.66
N LEU A 466 -17.72 -21.19 -16.77
CA LEU A 466 -17.32 -21.41 -15.38
C LEU A 466 -18.48 -21.99 -14.58
N ILE A 467 -18.25 -23.11 -13.90
CA ILE A 467 -19.29 -23.78 -13.13
C ILE A 467 -19.64 -22.99 -11.86
N ALA A 468 -20.93 -22.78 -11.62
CA ALA A 468 -21.45 -22.22 -10.36
C ALA A 468 -21.70 -23.28 -9.29
N ASP A 469 -21.80 -24.55 -9.69
CA ASP A 469 -22.01 -25.71 -8.84
C ASP A 469 -21.08 -26.84 -9.26
N LEU A 470 -20.62 -27.63 -8.28
CA LEU A 470 -19.78 -28.79 -8.56
C LEU A 470 -20.60 -29.95 -9.15
N PRO A 471 -19.99 -30.80 -9.99
CA PRO A 471 -20.65 -31.98 -10.52
C PRO A 471 -21.24 -32.87 -9.42
N SER A 472 -22.40 -33.49 -9.68
CA SER A 472 -22.99 -34.46 -8.76
C SER A 472 -22.00 -35.60 -8.47
N GLY A 473 -21.75 -35.88 -7.19
CA GLY A 473 -20.78 -36.89 -6.77
C GLY A 473 -19.33 -36.42 -6.75
N PHE A 474 -19.06 -35.12 -6.90
CA PHE A 474 -17.74 -34.57 -6.64
C PHE A 474 -17.32 -34.87 -5.19
N THR A 475 -16.15 -35.47 -5.04
CA THR A 475 -15.53 -35.78 -3.76
C THR A 475 -14.07 -35.36 -3.78
N LEU A 476 -13.52 -35.14 -2.59
CA LEU A 476 -12.09 -34.93 -2.40
C LEU A 476 -11.50 -36.11 -1.61
N PRO A 477 -10.18 -36.34 -1.67
CA PRO A 477 -9.51 -37.27 -0.77
C PRO A 477 -9.80 -36.92 0.70
N GLU A 478 -9.89 -37.92 1.58
CA GLU A 478 -10.34 -37.77 2.99
C GLU A 478 -9.60 -36.67 3.79
N MET A 479 -8.35 -36.38 3.43
CA MET A 479 -7.54 -35.36 4.10
C MET A 479 -7.97 -33.92 3.80
N PHE A 480 -8.73 -33.68 2.72
CA PHE A 480 -9.29 -32.39 2.38
C PHE A 480 -10.70 -32.29 2.96
N THR A 481 -10.81 -31.61 4.09
CA THR A 481 -11.96 -31.76 5.01
C THR A 481 -13.14 -30.84 4.72
N ASP A 482 -12.93 -29.79 3.94
CA ASP A 482 -13.96 -28.80 3.59
C ASP A 482 -13.62 -28.13 2.26
N TYR A 483 -14.63 -27.64 1.55
CA TYR A 483 -14.45 -26.87 0.32
C TYR A 483 -15.64 -25.96 0.05
N LYS A 484 -15.40 -24.89 -0.70
CA LYS A 484 -16.44 -23.97 -1.15
C LYS A 484 -16.04 -23.25 -2.44
N LEU A 485 -16.99 -23.08 -3.35
CA LEU A 485 -16.78 -22.23 -4.51
C LEU A 485 -16.69 -20.78 -4.05
N ALA A 486 -15.54 -20.15 -4.28
CA ALA A 486 -15.29 -18.75 -3.96
C ALA A 486 -15.89 -17.81 -5.02
N MET A 487 -15.94 -18.29 -6.25
CA MET A 487 -16.67 -17.74 -7.37
C MET A 487 -16.86 -18.87 -8.42
N PRO A 488 -17.71 -18.69 -9.45
CA PRO A 488 -17.82 -19.67 -10.51
C PRO A 488 -16.44 -20.04 -11.08
N GLY A 489 -16.15 -21.33 -11.13
CA GLY A 489 -14.89 -21.86 -11.62
C GLY A 489 -13.68 -21.78 -10.65
N VAL A 490 -13.85 -21.29 -9.42
CA VAL A 490 -12.78 -21.23 -8.41
C VAL A 490 -13.19 -21.95 -7.13
N LEU A 491 -12.51 -23.04 -6.81
CA LEU A 491 -12.77 -23.85 -5.62
C LEU A 491 -11.73 -23.59 -4.53
N ALA A 492 -12.15 -23.06 -3.38
CA ALA A 492 -11.33 -23.04 -2.18
C ALA A 492 -11.46 -24.38 -1.46
N ILE A 493 -10.32 -25.00 -1.14
CA ILE A 493 -10.24 -26.32 -0.51
C ILE A 493 -9.43 -26.20 0.79
N LYS A 494 -10.03 -26.65 1.89
CA LYS A 494 -9.34 -26.76 3.17
C LYS A 494 -8.41 -27.96 3.15
N ALA A 495 -7.12 -27.69 3.18
CA ALA A 495 -6.08 -28.71 3.21
C ALA A 495 -5.47 -28.83 4.62
N PRO A 496 -4.80 -29.95 4.96
CA PRO A 496 -4.06 -30.07 6.21
C PRO A 496 -3.03 -28.95 6.34
N LYS A 497 -2.74 -28.52 7.58
CA LYS A 497 -1.76 -27.47 7.86
C LYS A 497 -0.44 -27.78 7.15
N TYR A 498 0.13 -26.78 6.47
CA TYR A 498 1.40 -26.94 5.79
C TYR A 498 2.49 -27.35 6.79
N GLN A 499 3.27 -28.36 6.44
CA GLN A 499 4.42 -28.79 7.24
C GLN A 499 5.73 -28.57 6.45
N LEU A 500 5.87 -29.29 5.33
CA LEU A 500 7.06 -29.32 4.49
C LEU A 500 6.64 -29.47 3.04
N GLU A 501 7.50 -29.02 2.12
CA GLU A 501 7.28 -29.04 0.67
C GLU A 501 7.01 -30.45 0.15
N LEU A 502 7.81 -31.44 0.57
CA LEU A 502 7.64 -32.84 0.15
C LEU A 502 6.28 -33.44 0.54
N GLU A 503 5.72 -33.04 1.68
CA GLU A 503 4.39 -33.52 2.09
C GLU A 503 3.29 -32.84 1.28
N THR A 504 3.47 -31.58 0.91
CA THR A 504 2.59 -30.88 -0.04
C THR A 504 2.59 -31.55 -1.41
N GLU A 505 3.75 -31.91 -1.96
CA GLU A 505 3.83 -32.62 -3.23
C GLU A 505 3.03 -33.94 -3.22
N LYS A 506 3.12 -34.71 -2.12
CA LYS A 506 2.31 -35.94 -1.96
C LYS A 506 0.82 -35.65 -1.91
N GLN A 507 0.41 -34.60 -1.20
CA GLN A 507 -0.99 -34.19 -1.11
C GLN A 507 -1.55 -33.76 -2.47
N ILE A 508 -0.77 -33.00 -3.24
CA ILE A 508 -1.10 -32.60 -4.60
C ILE A 508 -1.18 -33.82 -5.52
N ALA A 509 -0.25 -34.78 -5.40
CA ALA A 509 -0.29 -36.01 -6.19
C ALA A 509 -1.55 -36.85 -5.90
N LEU A 510 -1.94 -36.98 -4.63
CA LEU A 510 -3.17 -37.67 -4.24
C LEU A 510 -4.41 -36.97 -4.79
N LEU A 511 -4.47 -35.63 -4.68
CA LEU A 511 -5.56 -34.85 -5.26
C LEU A 511 -5.61 -35.04 -6.78
N ASN A 512 -4.46 -34.96 -7.45
CA ASN A 512 -4.34 -35.21 -8.88
C ASN A 512 -4.88 -36.58 -9.27
N ASP A 513 -4.45 -37.65 -8.61
CA ASP A 513 -4.90 -38.99 -8.92
C ASP A 513 -6.41 -39.19 -8.72
N HIS A 514 -7.00 -38.48 -7.73
CA HIS A 514 -8.42 -38.53 -7.43
C HIS A 514 -9.28 -37.84 -8.49
N VAL A 515 -8.81 -36.70 -9.04
CA VAL A 515 -9.63 -35.87 -9.94
C VAL A 515 -9.20 -35.87 -11.40
N LYS A 516 -8.05 -36.46 -11.77
CA LYS A 516 -7.49 -36.41 -13.13
C LYS A 516 -8.39 -36.99 -14.23
N THR A 517 -9.34 -37.86 -13.87
CA THR A 517 -10.31 -38.47 -14.81
C THR A 517 -11.67 -37.78 -14.79
N ILE A 518 -11.91 -36.85 -13.86
CA ILE A 518 -13.16 -36.11 -13.72
C ILE A 518 -13.14 -34.94 -14.71
N ASN A 519 -14.25 -34.72 -15.43
CA ASN A 519 -14.37 -33.54 -16.28
C ASN A 519 -14.54 -32.28 -15.43
N LEU A 520 -13.46 -31.52 -15.28
CA LEU A 520 -13.40 -30.26 -14.53
C LEU A 520 -13.16 -29.05 -15.45
N ASN A 521 -13.53 -29.12 -16.73
CA ASN A 521 -13.22 -28.05 -17.70
C ASN A 521 -13.75 -26.66 -17.26
N GLY A 522 -14.88 -26.59 -16.56
CA GLY A 522 -15.41 -25.33 -16.03
C GLY A 522 -14.86 -24.90 -14.67
N LEU A 523 -13.88 -25.61 -14.12
CA LEU A 523 -13.19 -25.31 -12.86
C LEU A 523 -11.69 -25.04 -13.10
N PRO A 524 -11.31 -23.90 -13.69
CA PRO A 524 -9.92 -23.63 -14.04
C PRO A 524 -8.97 -23.43 -12.84
N LEU A 525 -9.49 -23.16 -11.63
CA LEU A 525 -8.65 -22.85 -10.46
C LEU A 525 -9.14 -23.55 -9.18
N MET A 526 -8.20 -24.17 -8.47
CA MET A 526 -8.35 -24.65 -7.10
C MET A 526 -7.36 -23.90 -6.20
N VAL A 527 -7.81 -23.47 -5.03
CA VAL A 527 -6.98 -22.80 -4.03
C VAL A 527 -6.94 -23.65 -2.78
N LEU A 528 -5.77 -24.21 -2.44
CA LEU A 528 -5.59 -24.87 -1.15
C LEU A 528 -5.38 -23.81 -0.07
N CYS A 529 -6.12 -23.89 1.02
CA CYS A 529 -6.12 -22.88 2.07
C CYS A 529 -6.33 -23.52 3.46
N ASP A 530 -6.09 -22.74 4.50
CA ASP A 530 -6.30 -23.16 5.90
C ASP A 530 -7.80 -23.16 6.28
N ASP A 531 -8.59 -22.29 5.64
CA ASP A 531 -10.04 -22.11 5.87
C ASP A 531 -10.76 -21.80 4.55
N ALA A 532 -11.50 -22.79 4.03
CA ALA A 532 -12.25 -22.66 2.78
C ALA A 532 -13.45 -21.70 2.91
N GLN A 533 -14.10 -21.66 4.08
CA GLN A 533 -15.27 -20.81 4.29
C GLN A 533 -14.89 -19.34 4.33
N PHE A 534 -13.81 -19.01 5.03
CA PHE A 534 -13.26 -17.66 5.07
C PHE A 534 -12.77 -17.23 3.68
N THR A 535 -11.97 -18.06 3.02
CA THR A 535 -11.40 -17.76 1.69
C THR A 535 -12.51 -17.49 0.66
N ALA A 536 -13.59 -18.28 0.68
CA ALA A 536 -14.72 -18.16 -0.22
C ALA A 536 -15.82 -17.18 0.26
N ALA A 537 -15.63 -16.47 1.38
CA ALA A 537 -16.68 -15.59 1.91
C ALA A 537 -16.94 -14.37 1.03
N ASN A 538 -15.91 -13.85 0.36
CA ASN A 538 -15.99 -12.75 -0.60
C ASN A 538 -14.74 -12.70 -1.49
N ILE A 539 -14.80 -11.91 -2.56
CA ILE A 539 -13.72 -11.80 -3.54
C ILE A 539 -12.41 -11.23 -2.96
N ASN A 540 -12.49 -10.35 -1.96
CA ASN A 540 -11.31 -9.77 -1.31
C ASN A 540 -10.59 -10.82 -0.46
N ASN A 541 -11.31 -11.70 0.22
CA ASN A 541 -10.73 -12.84 0.94
C ASN A 541 -10.04 -13.80 -0.02
N LEU A 542 -10.67 -14.11 -1.15
CA LEU A 542 -10.09 -14.98 -2.17
C LEU A 542 -8.74 -14.43 -2.63
N VAL A 543 -8.70 -13.19 -3.16
CA VAL A 543 -7.44 -12.64 -3.70
C VAL A 543 -6.39 -12.39 -2.62
N TRP A 544 -6.80 -12.01 -1.41
CA TRP A 544 -5.87 -11.84 -0.30
C TRP A 544 -5.18 -13.16 0.04
N VAL A 545 -5.96 -14.20 0.39
CA VAL A 545 -5.41 -15.51 0.74
C VAL A 545 -4.57 -16.06 -0.41
N THR A 546 -5.14 -16.09 -1.62
CA THR A 546 -4.51 -16.73 -2.78
C THR A 546 -3.17 -16.12 -3.13
N PHE A 547 -3.04 -14.79 -3.16
CA PHE A 547 -1.86 -14.14 -3.74
C PHE A 547 -0.86 -13.60 -2.72
N THR A 548 -1.24 -13.43 -1.44
CA THR A 548 -0.28 -13.04 -0.40
C THR A 548 0.44 -14.23 0.22
N ARG A 549 -0.15 -15.44 0.18
CA ARG A 549 0.39 -16.65 0.84
C ARG A 549 1.10 -17.62 -0.11
N SER A 550 1.28 -17.24 -1.37
CA SER A 550 1.89 -18.10 -2.37
C SER A 550 3.05 -17.41 -3.10
N ASN A 551 4.07 -18.20 -3.38
CA ASN A 551 5.20 -17.88 -4.22
C ASN A 551 5.07 -18.67 -5.54
N PRO A 552 4.81 -18.00 -6.68
CA PRO A 552 4.37 -18.64 -7.93
C PRO A 552 5.08 -19.95 -8.30
N SER A 553 6.41 -19.99 -8.32
CA SER A 553 7.17 -21.15 -8.78
C SER A 553 7.22 -22.33 -7.80
N HIS A 554 6.83 -22.12 -6.54
CA HIS A 554 6.86 -23.15 -5.49
C HIS A 554 5.45 -23.62 -5.13
N ASP A 555 4.47 -22.72 -5.24
CA ASP A 555 3.11 -22.95 -4.75
C ASP A 555 2.08 -23.12 -5.88
N ILE A 556 2.47 -23.03 -7.15
CA ILE A 556 1.60 -23.37 -8.29
C ILE A 556 1.84 -24.83 -8.71
N PHE A 557 0.75 -25.58 -8.73
CA PHE A 557 0.66 -26.93 -9.26
C PHE A 557 -0.49 -27.01 -10.28
N GLY A 558 -0.72 -28.17 -10.87
CA GLY A 558 -1.85 -28.36 -11.76
C GLY A 558 -2.24 -29.82 -11.89
N ILE A 559 -3.53 -30.06 -12.12
CA ILE A 559 -4.02 -31.39 -12.45
C ILE A 559 -3.50 -31.78 -13.83
N ASN A 560 -2.86 -32.95 -13.91
CA ASN A 560 -2.14 -33.42 -15.09
C ASN A 560 -1.09 -32.40 -15.59
N SER A 561 -0.31 -31.82 -14.66
CA SER A 561 0.78 -30.91 -15.01
C SER A 561 1.87 -31.61 -15.82
N PHE A 562 2.54 -30.86 -16.69
CA PHE A 562 3.64 -31.33 -17.52
C PHE A 562 4.68 -30.24 -17.73
N ILE A 563 5.88 -30.65 -18.16
CA ILE A 563 6.92 -29.76 -18.67
C ILE A 563 7.24 -30.18 -20.09
N GLU A 564 6.99 -29.29 -21.05
CA GLU A 564 7.41 -29.46 -22.44
C GLU A 564 8.55 -28.48 -22.73
N HIS A 565 9.74 -29.03 -23.00
CA HIS A 565 10.99 -28.27 -23.04
C HIS A 565 11.29 -27.51 -21.75
N LYS A 566 10.94 -26.22 -21.69
CA LYS A 566 11.08 -25.34 -20.51
C LYS A 566 9.77 -24.62 -20.18
N HIS A 567 8.67 -25.03 -20.81
CA HIS A 567 7.35 -24.49 -20.54
C HIS A 567 6.62 -25.45 -19.59
N TRP A 568 6.07 -24.90 -18.52
CA TRP A 568 5.25 -25.62 -17.57
C TRP A 568 3.78 -25.31 -17.86
N GLY A 569 2.93 -26.33 -17.84
CA GLY A 569 1.49 -26.19 -18.01
C GLY A 569 0.72 -27.35 -17.39
N CYS A 570 -0.60 -27.28 -17.45
CA CYS A 570 -1.48 -28.38 -17.01
C CYS A 570 -2.74 -28.46 -17.88
N THR A 571 -3.32 -29.66 -17.98
CA THR A 571 -4.54 -29.88 -18.80
C THR A 571 -5.83 -29.83 -17.98
N GLY A 572 -5.74 -29.93 -16.66
CA GLY A 572 -6.85 -29.72 -15.75
C GLY A 572 -6.75 -28.41 -14.96
N PRO A 573 -7.49 -28.29 -13.84
CA PRO A 573 -7.43 -27.12 -12.97
C PRO A 573 -6.01 -26.76 -12.52
N LEU A 574 -5.70 -25.46 -12.53
CA LEU A 574 -4.54 -24.91 -11.84
C LEU A 574 -4.76 -25.04 -10.33
N ILE A 575 -3.74 -25.39 -9.56
CA ILE A 575 -3.79 -25.42 -8.10
C ILE A 575 -2.83 -24.36 -7.57
N ILE A 576 -3.31 -23.49 -6.69
CA ILE A 576 -2.46 -22.57 -5.92
C ILE A 576 -2.51 -22.99 -4.45
N ASP A 577 -1.36 -23.36 -3.88
CA ASP A 577 -1.22 -23.60 -2.45
C ASP A 577 -1.05 -22.27 -1.70
N ALA A 578 -2.16 -21.80 -1.13
CA ALA A 578 -2.24 -20.58 -0.35
C ALA A 578 -2.33 -20.84 1.16
N ARG A 579 -1.96 -22.04 1.63
CA ARG A 579 -1.84 -22.29 3.08
C ARG A 579 -0.73 -21.46 3.69
N MET A 580 -0.86 -21.15 4.98
CA MET A 580 0.20 -20.51 5.75
C MET A 580 1.41 -21.44 5.92
N LYS A 581 2.59 -20.98 5.51
CA LYS A 581 3.86 -21.68 5.71
C LYS A 581 4.52 -21.24 7.04
N PRO A 582 5.35 -22.09 7.68
CA PRO A 582 5.98 -21.77 8.96
C PRO A 582 6.84 -20.51 9.00
N HIS A 583 7.40 -20.09 7.86
CA HIS A 583 8.24 -18.91 7.73
C HIS A 583 7.46 -17.62 7.43
N HIS A 584 6.15 -17.72 7.14
CA HIS A 584 5.33 -16.55 6.90
C HIS A 584 5.22 -15.69 8.16
N ALA A 585 5.12 -14.40 7.93
CA ALA A 585 4.71 -13.45 8.94
C ALA A 585 3.34 -13.83 9.55
N PRO A 586 3.15 -13.66 10.87
CA PRO A 586 1.84 -13.82 11.50
C PRO A 586 0.81 -12.82 10.94
N GLU A 587 -0.46 -13.20 10.95
CA GLU A 587 -1.58 -12.33 10.55
C GLU A 587 -1.86 -11.24 11.59
N LEU A 588 -2.47 -10.15 11.14
CA LEU A 588 -2.95 -9.08 12.04
C LEU A 588 -4.29 -9.49 12.66
N ILE A 589 -4.23 -9.92 13.91
CA ILE A 589 -5.39 -10.36 14.69
C ILE A 589 -5.73 -9.28 15.71
N LYS A 590 -6.99 -8.83 15.70
CA LYS A 590 -7.53 -7.87 16.68
C LYS A 590 -7.57 -8.48 18.08
N ASP A 591 -7.31 -7.68 19.11
CA ASP A 591 -7.38 -8.14 20.50
C ASP A 591 -8.85 -8.25 20.97
N PRO A 592 -9.33 -9.43 21.40
CA PRO A 592 -10.75 -9.62 21.75
C PRO A 592 -11.23 -8.77 22.94
N GLU A 593 -10.36 -8.45 23.90
CA GLU A 593 -10.74 -7.66 25.07
C GLU A 593 -10.79 -6.17 24.72
N VAL A 594 -9.92 -5.70 23.83
CA VAL A 594 -10.01 -4.36 23.23
C VAL A 594 -11.30 -4.24 22.41
N GLU A 595 -11.61 -5.21 21.55
CA GLU A 595 -12.83 -5.17 20.73
C GLU A 595 -14.10 -5.08 21.59
N LYS A 596 -14.17 -5.81 22.70
CA LYS A 596 -15.30 -5.70 23.65
C LYS A 596 -15.44 -4.30 24.24
N ARG A 597 -14.32 -3.63 24.59
CA ARG A 597 -14.36 -2.25 25.09
C ARG A 597 -14.83 -1.27 24.01
N VAL A 598 -14.37 -1.43 22.77
CA VAL A 598 -14.84 -0.64 21.63
C VAL A 598 -16.34 -0.85 21.40
N ASP A 599 -16.84 -2.09 21.48
CA ASP A 599 -18.26 -2.39 21.37
C ASP A 599 -19.09 -1.69 22.47
N GLU A 600 -18.54 -1.51 23.68
CA GLU A 600 -19.19 -0.72 24.74
C GLU A 600 -19.24 0.78 24.41
N LEU A 601 -18.21 1.34 23.77
CA LEU A 601 -18.21 2.73 23.32
C LEU A 601 -19.28 2.96 22.24
N VAL A 602 -19.41 2.04 21.29
CA VAL A 602 -20.47 2.04 20.27
C VAL A 602 -21.86 2.00 20.94
N LYS A 603 -22.07 1.07 21.89
CA LYS A 603 -23.35 0.96 22.62
C LYS A 603 -23.73 2.22 23.39
N LYS A 604 -22.74 2.98 23.85
CA LYS A 604 -22.95 4.27 24.55
C LYS A 604 -23.17 5.44 23.59
N GLY A 605 -23.06 5.24 22.27
CA GLY A 605 -23.17 6.29 21.26
C GLY A 605 -22.00 7.27 21.29
N ILE A 606 -20.83 6.83 21.76
CA ILE A 606 -19.61 7.65 21.80
C ILE A 606 -18.93 7.68 20.44
N ILE A 607 -19.01 6.57 19.69
CA ILE A 607 -18.46 6.39 18.33
C ILE A 607 -19.48 5.77 17.39
#